data_AF-A0AAW5KGW9-F1
#
_entry.id   AF-A0AAW5KGW9-F1
#
_cell.length_a   1.000
_cell.length_b   1.000
_cell.length_c   1.000
_cell.angle_alpha   90.00
_cell.angle_beta   90.00
_cell.angle_gamma   90.00
#
_symmetry.space_group_name_H-M   'P 1'
#
loop_
_entity.id
_entity.type
_entity.pdbx_description
1 polymer ?
#
loop_
_entity_poly.entity_id
_entity_poly.type
_entity_poly.pdbx_seq_one_letter_code
_entity_poly.pdbx_strand_id
1 'polypeptide(L)'
;EEVHHYAKHVATGEARFLATSCCPAWSVMAKNEFPEISQYLSQAYTPMVETARHVKKTHPDHKVAFIGPCSAKKLEAMRRTIRSDVDSVITFEELMGMFAAKDVDFGEIEGEPFADAAPKGRGYAVSGGVAGAIASGVHKLY
;
A
#
# COMPACT_ATOMS: atom_id res chain seq x y z
N GLU A 1 10.99 -5.33 2.49
CA GLU A 1 10.19 -6.05 3.50
C GLU A 1 9.61 -7.38 3.04
N GLU A 2 8.49 -7.46 2.30
CA GLU A 2 7.80 -8.75 2.06
C GLU A 2 8.65 -9.80 1.32
N VAL A 3 9.54 -9.38 0.42
CA VAL A 3 10.51 -10.26 -0.25
C VAL A 3 11.45 -10.94 0.76
N HIS A 4 11.98 -10.16 1.72
CA HIS A 4 12.86 -10.69 2.75
C HIS A 4 12.10 -11.57 3.74
N HIS A 5 10.85 -11.22 4.07
CA HIS A 5 9.97 -12.08 4.87
C HIS A 5 9.82 -13.45 4.20
N TYR A 6 9.45 -13.48 2.91
CA TYR A 6 9.31 -14.72 2.16
C TYR A 6 10.61 -15.55 2.19
N ALA A 7 11.74 -14.95 1.81
CA ALA A 7 13.02 -15.64 1.74
C ALA A 7 13.47 -16.20 3.11
N LYS A 8 13.22 -15.45 4.20
CA LYS A 8 13.68 -15.85 5.53
C LYS A 8 12.80 -16.90 6.19
N HIS A 9 11.47 -16.82 6.01
CA HIS A 9 10.54 -17.64 6.77
C HIS A 9 9.85 -18.71 5.92
N VAL A 10 9.50 -18.42 4.67
CA VAL A 10 8.82 -19.39 3.81
C VAL A 10 9.81 -20.31 3.11
N ALA A 11 10.84 -19.74 2.48
CA ALA A 11 11.81 -20.54 1.72
C ALA A 11 12.67 -21.45 2.61
N THR A 12 12.78 -21.15 3.91
CA THR A 12 13.48 -21.96 4.92
C THR A 12 12.59 -23.03 5.56
N GLY A 13 11.29 -23.03 5.27
CA GLY A 13 10.31 -23.96 5.84
C GLY A 13 9.79 -23.60 7.24
N GLU A 14 10.17 -22.46 7.81
CA GLU A 14 9.66 -21.97 9.10
C GLU A 14 8.15 -21.64 9.05
N ALA A 15 7.70 -21.08 7.91
CA ALA A 15 6.31 -20.75 7.64
C ALA A 15 5.82 -21.48 6.38
N ARG A 16 4.58 -21.99 6.42
CA ARG A 16 4.00 -22.76 5.31
C ARG A 16 3.81 -21.93 4.04
N PHE A 17 3.41 -20.67 4.17
CA PHE A 17 3.24 -19.72 3.08
C PHE A 17 3.27 -18.28 3.61
N LEU A 18 3.29 -17.32 2.70
CA LEU A 18 3.14 -15.89 3.00
C LEU A 18 1.82 -15.39 2.42
N ALA A 19 0.93 -14.88 3.26
CA ALA A 19 -0.22 -14.10 2.84
C ALA A 19 0.14 -12.61 2.87
N THR A 20 -0.12 -11.87 1.80
CA THR A 20 0.14 -10.43 1.74
C THR A 20 -0.76 -9.66 2.72
N SER A 21 -0.33 -8.48 3.17
CA SER A 21 -1.08 -7.69 4.17
C SER A 21 -1.53 -6.31 3.67
N CYS A 22 -1.25 -5.97 2.42
CA CYS A 22 -1.40 -4.63 1.88
C CYS A 22 -2.84 -4.12 1.70
N CYS A 23 -3.79 -5.04 1.56
CA CYS A 23 -5.21 -4.78 1.44
C CYS A 23 -5.86 -4.83 2.84
N PRO A 24 -6.38 -3.69 3.36
CA PRO A 24 -6.97 -3.66 4.70
C PRO A 24 -8.15 -4.61 4.85
N ALA A 25 -9.03 -4.66 3.84
CA ALA A 25 -10.21 -5.53 3.85
C ALA A 25 -9.83 -7.01 3.96
N TRP A 26 -8.87 -7.46 3.14
CA TRP A 26 -8.31 -8.81 3.23
C TRP A 26 -7.69 -9.08 4.60
N SER A 27 -6.82 -8.18 5.08
CA SER A 27 -6.11 -8.39 6.35
C SER A 27 -7.05 -8.48 7.56
N VAL A 28 -8.18 -7.77 7.54
CA VAL A 28 -9.19 -7.79 8.60
C VAL A 28 -10.04 -9.05 8.50
N MET A 29 -10.52 -9.40 7.30
CA MET A 29 -11.27 -10.64 7.08
C MET A 29 -10.45 -11.86 7.48
N ALA A 30 -9.18 -11.95 7.07
CA ALA A 30 -8.30 -13.06 7.41
C ALA A 30 -8.11 -13.21 8.94
N LYS A 31 -8.09 -12.10 9.70
CA LYS A 31 -7.96 -12.15 11.16
C LYS A 31 -9.24 -12.57 11.87
N ASN A 32 -10.40 -12.18 11.33
CA ASN A 32 -11.69 -12.45 11.97
C ASN A 32 -12.24 -13.83 11.61
N GLU A 33 -12.18 -14.19 10.33
CA GLU A 33 -12.85 -15.38 9.79
C GLU A 33 -11.91 -16.57 9.66
N PHE A 34 -10.60 -16.35 9.60
CA PHE A 34 -9.59 -17.39 9.37
C PHE A 34 -8.40 -17.26 10.35
N PRO A 35 -8.63 -17.29 11.67
CA PRO A 35 -7.58 -17.08 12.67
C PRO A 35 -6.39 -18.05 12.51
N GLU A 36 -6.64 -19.27 12.04
CA GLU A 36 -5.63 -20.30 11.78
C GLU A 36 -4.65 -19.95 10.64
N ILE A 37 -5.09 -19.15 9.66
CA ILE A 37 -4.23 -18.67 8.57
C ILE A 37 -3.67 -17.28 8.85
N SER A 38 -4.29 -16.52 9.75
CA SER A 38 -3.94 -15.12 10.03
C SER A 38 -2.48 -14.94 10.49
N GLN A 39 -1.89 -15.97 11.11
CA GLN A 39 -0.48 -16.00 11.52
C GLN A 39 0.50 -15.91 10.33
N TYR A 40 0.07 -16.31 9.12
CA TYR A 40 0.89 -16.23 7.90
C TYR A 40 0.76 -14.89 7.18
N LEU A 41 -0.01 -13.95 7.71
CA LEU A 41 -0.06 -12.59 7.18
C LEU A 41 1.28 -11.88 7.38
N SER A 42 1.73 -11.24 6.31
CA SER A 42 2.89 -10.36 6.32
C SER A 42 2.77 -9.28 7.39
N GLN A 43 3.84 -9.09 8.17
CA GLN A 43 3.93 -8.00 9.15
C GLN A 43 4.40 -6.68 8.52
N ALA A 44 4.64 -6.66 7.20
CA ALA A 44 5.01 -5.44 6.50
C ALA A 44 3.88 -4.41 6.56
N TYR A 45 4.25 -3.14 6.71
CA TYR A 45 3.32 -2.04 6.53
C TYR A 45 2.87 -1.98 5.07
N THR A 46 1.66 -1.47 4.86
CA THR A 46 1.16 -1.23 3.51
C THR A 46 1.93 -0.07 2.87
N PRO A 47 2.03 0.00 1.53
CA PRO A 47 2.80 1.05 0.88
C PRO A 47 2.40 2.47 1.31
N MET A 48 1.10 2.70 1.52
CA MET A 48 0.60 3.98 2.06
C MET A 48 1.28 4.35 3.39
N VAL A 49 1.31 3.41 4.33
CA VAL A 49 1.81 3.65 5.68
C VAL A 49 3.32 3.75 5.70
N GLU A 50 4.01 2.88 4.96
CA GLU A 50 5.47 2.89 4.85
C GLU A 50 5.96 4.20 4.24
N THR A 51 5.36 4.64 3.13
CA THR A 51 5.69 5.93 2.49
C THR A 51 5.36 7.10 3.41
N ALA A 52 4.20 7.10 4.07
CA ALA A 52 3.83 8.19 4.98
C ALA A 52 4.81 8.34 6.14
N ARG A 53 5.21 7.22 6.76
CA ARG A 53 6.23 7.22 7.83
C ARG A 53 7.58 7.72 7.35
N HIS A 54 7.99 7.31 6.15
CA HIS A 54 9.22 7.80 5.56
C HIS A 54 9.18 9.32 5.36
N VAL A 55 8.07 9.86 4.86
CA VAL A 55 7.88 11.31 4.70
C VAL A 55 7.91 12.00 6.05
N LYS A 56 7.16 11.53 7.06
CA LYS A 56 7.18 12.15 8.41
C LYS A 56 8.55 12.09 9.09
N LYS A 57 9.35 11.07 8.81
CA LYS A 57 10.71 10.96 9.35
C LYS A 57 11.67 11.96 8.69
N THR A 58 11.54 12.19 7.39
CA THR A 58 12.43 13.05 6.60
C THR A 58 11.96 14.51 6.56
N HIS A 59 10.65 14.73 6.69
CA HIS A 59 9.95 16.01 6.59
C HIS A 59 8.85 16.10 7.67
N PRO A 60 9.22 16.27 8.96
CA PRO A 60 8.31 16.12 10.09
C PRO A 60 7.10 17.08 10.07
N ASP A 61 7.28 18.29 9.54
CA ASP A 61 6.24 19.32 9.51
C ASP A 61 5.27 19.17 8.32
N HIS A 62 5.50 18.23 7.41
CA HIS A 62 4.67 18.07 6.22
C HIS A 62 3.39 17.29 6.51
N LYS A 63 2.33 17.65 5.78
CA LYS A 63 1.07 16.90 5.77
C LYS A 63 1.09 15.83 4.68
N VAL A 64 0.60 14.64 5.01
CA VAL A 64 0.56 13.49 4.09
C VAL A 64 -0.89 13.20 3.71
N ALA A 65 -1.20 13.38 2.44
CA ALA A 65 -2.46 12.95 1.85
C ALA A 65 -2.21 11.73 0.94
N PHE A 66 -2.86 10.61 1.24
CA PHE A 66 -2.89 9.46 0.35
C PHE A 66 -4.08 9.57 -0.59
N ILE A 67 -3.83 9.41 -1.89
CA ILE A 67 -4.85 9.41 -2.93
C ILE A 67 -4.91 8.01 -3.53
N GLY A 68 -6.08 7.37 -3.50
CA GLY A 68 -6.20 6.02 -4.03
C GLY A 68 -7.64 5.53 -4.20
N PRO A 69 -7.84 4.35 -4.78
CA PRO A 69 -9.18 3.88 -5.15
C PRO A 69 -10.00 3.30 -3.99
N CYS A 70 -9.46 3.26 -2.76
CA CYS A 70 -9.99 2.39 -1.72
C CYS A 70 -10.43 3.16 -0.47
N SER A 71 -11.72 3.07 -0.15
CA SER A 71 -12.29 3.61 1.10
C SER A 71 -11.77 2.91 2.35
N ALA A 72 -11.45 1.62 2.28
CA ALA A 72 -10.90 0.87 3.43
C ALA A 72 -9.53 1.41 3.90
N LYS A 73 -8.81 2.15 3.05
CA LYS A 73 -7.59 2.86 3.46
C LYS A 73 -7.86 3.96 4.49
N LYS A 74 -9.06 4.55 4.51
CA LYS A 74 -9.47 5.49 5.57
C LYS A 74 -9.47 4.82 6.93
N LEU A 75 -10.02 3.60 7.02
CA LEU A 75 -10.01 2.81 8.26
C LEU A 75 -8.59 2.45 8.70
N GLU A 76 -7.71 2.12 7.76
CA GLU A 76 -6.29 1.88 8.06
C GLU A 76 -5.61 3.13 8.63
N ALA A 77 -5.79 4.29 7.98
CA ALA A 77 -5.20 5.55 8.43
C ALA A 77 -5.72 5.99 9.80
N MET A 78 -6.99 5.68 10.14
CA MET A 78 -7.56 6.00 11.45
C MET A 78 -7.05 5.12 12.61
N ARG A 79 -6.30 4.04 12.34
CA ARG A 79 -5.74 3.20 13.41
C ARG A 79 -4.86 4.03 14.33
N ARG A 80 -4.95 3.79 15.64
CA ARG A 80 -4.22 4.55 16.67
C ARG A 80 -2.71 4.64 16.41
N THR A 81 -2.12 3.59 15.84
CA THR A 81 -0.68 3.48 15.54
C THR A 81 -0.27 4.09 14.20
N ILE A 82 -1.21 4.64 13.42
CA ILE A 82 -1.01 5.12 12.05
C ILE A 82 -1.54 6.56 11.86
N ARG A 83 -2.54 6.97 12.64
CA ARG A 83 -3.20 8.29 12.51
C ARG A 83 -2.28 9.51 12.61
N SER A 84 -1.07 9.35 13.17
CA SER A 84 -0.04 10.40 13.20
C SER A 84 0.75 10.52 11.89
N ASP A 85 0.74 9.45 11.09
CA ASP A 85 1.59 9.30 9.91
C ASP A 85 0.87 9.77 8.64
N VAL A 86 -0.42 9.43 8.52
CA VAL A 86 -1.28 9.78 7.38
C VAL A 86 -2.34 10.78 7.84
N ASP A 87 -2.27 12.03 7.36
CA ASP A 87 -3.20 13.09 7.76
C ASP A 87 -4.56 12.95 7.05
N SER A 88 -4.55 12.57 5.77
CA SER A 88 -5.77 12.45 4.95
C SER A 88 -5.72 11.27 3.99
N VAL A 89 -6.88 10.68 3.74
CA VAL A 89 -7.09 9.68 2.68
C VAL A 89 -8.23 10.15 1.80
N ILE A 90 -7.95 10.38 0.53
CA ILE A 90 -8.88 10.91 -0.47
C ILE A 90 -9.09 9.83 -1.54
N THR A 91 -10.33 9.46 -1.82
CA THR A 91 -10.61 8.52 -2.92
C THR A 91 -10.53 9.19 -4.28
N PHE A 92 -10.42 8.43 -5.36
CA PHE A 92 -10.46 9.00 -6.70
C PHE A 92 -11.77 9.73 -6.99
N GLU A 93 -12.90 9.20 -6.50
CA GLU A 93 -14.21 9.85 -6.63
C GLU A 93 -14.26 11.17 -5.87
N GLU A 94 -13.73 11.21 -4.64
CA GLU A 94 -13.65 12.44 -3.85
C GLU A 94 -12.75 13.48 -4.51
N LEU A 95 -11.60 13.05 -5.03
CA LEU A 95 -10.68 13.92 -5.74
C LEU A 95 -11.32 14.49 -7.02
N MET A 96 -12.03 13.67 -7.80
CA MET A 96 -12.78 14.14 -8.97
C MET A 96 -13.85 15.16 -8.58
N GLY A 97 -14.54 14.94 -7.46
CA GLY A 97 -15.48 15.93 -6.90
C GLY A 97 -14.81 17.26 -6.55
N MET A 98 -13.60 17.23 -5.99
CA MET A 98 -12.82 18.44 -5.70
C MET A 98 -12.43 19.20 -6.96
N PHE A 99 -12.03 18.49 -8.03
CA PHE A 99 -11.68 19.11 -9.31
C PHE A 99 -12.89 19.72 -10.01
N ALA A 100 -14.03 19.00 -10.03
CA ALA A 100 -15.27 19.51 -10.58
C ALA A 100 -15.74 20.77 -9.82
N ALA A 101 -15.64 20.79 -8.49
CA ALA A 101 -15.99 21.95 -7.67
C ALA A 101 -15.04 23.15 -7.85
N LYS A 102 -13.90 22.95 -8.52
CA LYS A 102 -12.90 23.98 -8.83
C LYS A 102 -12.86 24.32 -10.32
N ASP A 103 -13.79 23.80 -11.12
CA ASP A 103 -13.85 23.97 -12.57
C ASP A 103 -12.50 23.63 -13.25
N VAL A 104 -11.83 22.58 -12.79
CA VAL A 104 -10.56 22.12 -13.38
C VAL A 104 -10.86 21.21 -14.57
N ASP A 105 -10.46 21.63 -15.77
CA ASP A 105 -10.53 20.84 -17.00
C ASP A 105 -9.19 20.15 -17.30
N PHE A 106 -9.17 18.82 -17.25
CA PHE A 106 -7.98 18.04 -17.57
C PHE A 106 -7.62 18.04 -19.06
N GLY A 107 -8.57 18.35 -19.96
CA GLY A 107 -8.33 18.44 -21.39
C GLY A 107 -7.37 19.57 -21.77
N GLU A 108 -7.25 20.57 -20.91
CA GLU A 108 -6.37 21.74 -21.09
C GLU A 108 -4.99 21.57 -20.43
N ILE A 109 -4.75 20.45 -19.75
CA ILE A 109 -3.49 20.19 -19.03
C ILE A 109 -2.58 19.29 -19.86
N GLU A 110 -1.38 19.78 -20.17
CA GLU A 110 -0.34 18.94 -20.79
C GLU A 110 0.18 17.90 -19.79
N GLY A 111 0.25 16.64 -20.22
CA GLY A 111 0.77 15.55 -19.40
C GLY A 111 2.30 15.60 -19.32
N GLU A 112 2.85 15.47 -18.12
CA GLU A 112 4.28 15.30 -17.91
C GLU A 112 4.68 13.80 -17.85
N PRO A 113 5.89 13.43 -18.32
CA PRO A 113 6.38 12.06 -18.20
C PRO A 113 6.54 11.65 -16.73
N PHE A 114 5.83 10.61 -16.31
CA PHE A 114 6.04 10.01 -14.99
C PHE A 114 7.25 9.07 -15.01
N ALA A 115 8.37 9.43 -14.35
CA ALA A 115 9.60 8.61 -14.31
C ALA A 115 9.98 8.09 -12.89
N ASP A 116 9.24 8.47 -11.85
CA ASP A 116 9.79 8.48 -10.48
C ASP A 116 9.54 7.20 -9.67
N ALA A 117 8.98 6.17 -10.31
CA ALA A 117 8.64 4.91 -9.68
C ALA A 117 8.99 3.70 -10.55
N ALA A 118 9.53 2.66 -9.92
CA ALA A 118 9.85 1.40 -10.56
C ALA A 118 8.60 0.76 -11.20
N PRO A 119 8.70 0.12 -12.38
CA PRO A 119 7.55 -0.42 -13.11
C PRO A 119 6.65 -1.35 -12.28
N LYS A 120 7.25 -2.21 -11.43
CA LYS A 120 6.49 -3.12 -10.56
C LYS A 120 5.75 -2.41 -9.43
N GLY A 121 6.26 -1.27 -8.96
CA GLY A 121 5.56 -0.42 -8.01
C GLY A 121 4.31 0.19 -8.63
N ARG A 122 4.33 0.50 -9.93
CA ARG A 122 3.15 0.99 -10.67
C ARG A 122 2.11 -0.11 -10.87
N GLY A 123 2.56 -1.34 -11.15
CA GLY A 123 1.69 -2.51 -11.30
C GLY A 123 1.08 -3.04 -10.00
N TYR A 124 1.37 -2.43 -8.85
CA TYR A 124 0.98 -2.93 -7.53
C TYR A 124 -0.54 -3.09 -7.36
N ALA A 125 -1.32 -2.16 -7.92
CA ALA A 125 -2.77 -2.15 -7.80
C ALA A 125 -3.48 -3.18 -8.71
N VAL A 126 -2.76 -3.79 -9.66
CA VAL A 126 -3.31 -4.83 -10.54
C VAL A 126 -3.40 -6.15 -9.77
N SER A 127 -4.45 -6.94 -10.03
CA SER A 127 -4.59 -8.27 -9.42
C SER A 127 -3.34 -9.12 -9.65
N GLY A 128 -2.83 -9.74 -8.58
CA GLY A 128 -1.58 -10.51 -8.60
C GLY A 128 -0.30 -9.67 -8.66
N GLY A 129 -0.38 -8.34 -8.82
CA GLY A 129 0.77 -7.45 -8.95
C GLY A 129 1.73 -7.52 -7.75
N VAL A 130 1.19 -7.56 -6.53
CA VAL A 130 1.98 -7.69 -5.30
C VAL A 130 2.71 -9.04 -5.24
N ALA A 131 1.99 -10.14 -5.46
CA ALA A 131 2.58 -11.49 -5.43
C ALA A 131 3.67 -11.66 -6.51
N GLY A 132 3.41 -11.16 -7.74
CA GLY A 132 4.38 -11.17 -8.82
C GLY A 132 5.61 -10.31 -8.52
N ALA A 133 5.42 -9.15 -7.88
CA ALA A 133 6.53 -8.30 -7.44
C ALA A 133 7.39 -9.01 -6.37
N ILE A 134 6.77 -9.71 -5.43
CA ILE A 134 7.49 -10.48 -4.40
C ILE A 134 8.28 -11.62 -5.05
N ALA A 135 7.63 -12.47 -5.84
CA ALA A 135 8.29 -13.63 -6.48
C ALA A 135 9.49 -13.19 -7.32
N SER A 136 9.32 -12.15 -8.13
CA SER A 136 10.42 -11.64 -8.94
C SER A 136 11.50 -10.92 -8.11
N GLY A 137 11.14 -10.32 -6.97
CA GLY A 137 12.10 -9.78 -6.02
C GLY A 137 12.96 -10.86 -5.38
N VAL A 138 12.37 -12.01 -5.01
CA VAL A 138 13.10 -13.17 -4.47
C VAL A 138 14.12 -13.64 -5.50
N HIS A 139 13.71 -13.96 -6.73
CA HIS A 139 14.60 -14.42 -7.80
C HIS A 139 15.74 -13.47 -8.16
N LYS A 140 15.62 -12.17 -7.84
CA LYS A 140 16.66 -11.18 -8.12
C LYS A 140 17.68 -11.04 -6.98
N LEU A 141 17.24 -11.26 -5.74
CA LEU A 141 18.04 -11.01 -4.54
C LEU A 141 18.67 -12.27 -3.95
N TYR A 142 18.12 -13.44 -4.28
CA TYR A 142 18.51 -14.75 -3.76
C TYR A 142 18.57 -15.75 -4.92
#